data_AF-A0A929VDW3-F1
#
_entry.id   AF-A0A929VDW3-F1
#
_cell.length_a   1.000
_cell.length_b   1.000
_cell.length_c   1.000
_cell.angle_alpha   90.00
_cell.angle_beta   90.00
_cell.angle_gamma   90.00
#
_symmetry.space_group_name_H-M   'P 1'
#
loop_
_entity.id
_entity.type
_entity.pdbx_description
1 polymer ?
#
loop_
_entity_poly.entity_id
_entity_poly.type
_entity_poly.pdbx_seq_one_letter_code
_entity_poly.pdbx_strand_id
1 'polypeptide(L)'
;MTGKKNDKTAGVFSVIGGDLKDIGTTFAQGDFKTRLSFLIMGLGPLLRGQIVKGLAFLASELFFLWYITGLGMVYLGKLATLGTVETQKIHRRTIYGDNSFLILLFGILTIVIILAFLFIWRMNIRENREEERILRSGKKLPTNGTFLYSFLDHNFDKTLLALPCLGIFVFTVLPILFMVCVAFTNYDANHQAPTNLFTWVGLENFKSLFSFGTSGFAETFVKVLIWTLVWAFFATFIDYFLGLAVAM
;
A
#
# COMPACT_ATOMS: atom_id res chain seq x y z
N MET A 1 -6.64 -42.31 -1.36
CA MET A 1 -6.95 -40.87 -1.26
C MET A 1 -5.71 -40.15 -0.76
N THR A 2 -4.85 -39.69 -1.66
CA THR A 2 -3.58 -39.01 -1.32
C THR A 2 -3.80 -37.50 -1.33
N GLY A 3 -3.79 -36.91 -0.13
CA GLY A 3 -4.01 -35.48 0.08
C GLY A 3 -2.90 -34.63 -0.56
N LYS A 4 -3.31 -33.78 -1.50
CA LYS A 4 -2.45 -32.76 -2.12
C LYS A 4 -2.28 -31.62 -1.10
N LYS A 5 -1.14 -31.58 -0.41
CA LYS A 5 -0.73 -30.40 0.37
C LYS A 5 -0.64 -29.22 -0.59
N ASN A 6 -1.56 -28.26 -0.43
CA ASN A 6 -1.64 -27.06 -1.23
C ASN A 6 -0.55 -26.10 -0.77
N ASP A 7 0.62 -26.17 -1.42
CA ASP A 7 1.79 -25.37 -1.09
C ASP A 7 1.62 -23.94 -1.63
N LYS A 8 1.02 -23.07 -0.80
CA LYS A 8 0.69 -21.69 -1.17
C LYS A 8 1.93 -20.85 -1.53
N THR A 9 3.11 -21.23 -1.02
CA THR A 9 4.40 -20.59 -1.32
C THR A 9 4.86 -20.89 -2.75
N ALA A 10 4.72 -22.13 -3.21
CA ALA A 10 4.97 -22.51 -4.61
C ALA A 10 4.08 -21.72 -5.59
N GLY A 11 2.86 -21.39 -5.17
CA GLY A 11 1.95 -20.51 -5.90
C GLY A 11 2.53 -19.10 -6.12
N VAL A 12 3.00 -18.42 -5.07
CA VAL A 12 3.52 -17.04 -5.17
C VAL A 12 4.75 -16.95 -6.06
N PHE A 13 5.73 -17.85 -5.90
CA PHE A 13 6.93 -17.85 -6.76
C PHE A 13 6.60 -18.19 -8.21
N SER A 14 5.62 -19.08 -8.45
CA SER A 14 5.17 -19.39 -9.81
C SER A 14 4.43 -18.21 -10.47
N VAL A 15 3.67 -17.42 -9.70
CA VAL A 15 2.99 -16.21 -10.18
C VAL A 15 4.01 -15.13 -10.52
N ILE A 16 4.97 -14.87 -9.63
CA ILE A 16 6.05 -13.89 -9.88
C ILE A 16 6.90 -14.32 -11.08
N GLY A 17 7.27 -15.60 -11.18
CA GLY A 17 8.02 -16.13 -12.32
C GLY A 17 7.23 -16.05 -13.63
N GLY A 18 5.91 -16.29 -13.58
CA GLY A 18 5.00 -16.12 -14.71
C GLY A 18 4.92 -14.67 -15.16
N ASP A 19 4.82 -13.73 -14.23
CA ASP A 19 4.79 -12.29 -14.52
C ASP A 19 6.09 -11.78 -15.12
N LEU A 20 7.25 -12.17 -14.56
CA LEU A 20 8.56 -11.81 -15.11
C LEU A 20 8.75 -12.35 -16.53
N LYS A 21 8.33 -13.60 -16.77
CA LYS A 21 8.33 -14.19 -18.11
C LYS A 21 7.39 -13.44 -19.06
N ASP A 22 6.22 -13.02 -18.60
CA ASP A 22 5.27 -12.26 -19.40
C ASP A 22 5.81 -10.87 -19.75
N ILE A 23 6.44 -10.17 -18.80
CA ILE A 23 7.12 -8.89 -19.03
C ILE A 23 8.24 -9.06 -20.06
N GLY A 24 9.09 -10.07 -19.89
CA GLY A 24 10.20 -10.35 -20.82
C GLY A 24 9.74 -10.70 -22.23
N THR A 25 8.69 -11.54 -22.36
CA THR A 25 8.11 -11.86 -23.67
C THR A 25 7.43 -10.65 -24.32
N THR A 26 6.78 -9.80 -23.53
CA THR A 26 6.18 -8.54 -24.01
C THR A 26 7.24 -7.59 -24.57
N PHE A 27 8.38 -7.46 -23.89
CA PHE A 27 9.48 -6.63 -24.38
C PHE A 27 10.12 -7.21 -25.65
N ALA A 28 10.39 -8.52 -25.67
CA ALA A 28 11.04 -9.19 -26.80
C ALA A 28 10.17 -9.18 -28.07
N GLN A 29 8.88 -9.47 -27.94
CA GLN A 29 7.95 -9.67 -29.07
C GLN A 29 7.11 -8.43 -29.42
N GLY A 30 7.10 -7.42 -28.55
CA GLY A 30 6.33 -6.19 -28.72
C GLY A 30 6.93 -5.26 -29.77
N ASP A 31 6.05 -4.55 -30.48
CA ASP A 31 6.42 -3.49 -31.42
C ASP A 31 7.12 -2.30 -30.72
N PHE A 32 7.75 -1.40 -31.48
CA PHE A 32 8.48 -0.24 -30.96
C PHE A 32 7.64 0.59 -29.98
N LYS A 33 6.34 0.77 -30.26
CA LYS A 33 5.38 1.48 -29.40
C LYS A 33 5.17 0.80 -28.04
N THR A 34 5.15 -0.53 -28.02
CA THR A 34 5.03 -1.33 -26.79
C THR A 34 6.31 -1.20 -25.97
N ARG A 35 7.49 -1.27 -26.60
CA ARG A 35 8.78 -1.09 -25.92
C ARG A 35 8.94 0.31 -25.34
N LEU A 36 8.48 1.34 -26.06
CA LEU A 36 8.53 2.72 -25.57
C LEU A 36 7.67 2.94 -24.32
N SER A 37 6.58 2.17 -24.18
CA SER A 37 5.71 2.24 -23.01
C SER A 37 6.31 1.67 -21.73
N PHE A 38 7.40 0.89 -21.83
CA PHE A 38 8.14 0.47 -20.64
C PHE A 38 8.87 1.64 -19.99
N LEU A 39 9.29 2.61 -20.80
CA LEU A 39 10.02 3.81 -20.36
C LEU A 39 9.08 4.96 -20.03
N ILE A 40 8.04 5.16 -20.85
CA ILE A 40 7.05 6.23 -20.67
C ILE A 40 5.66 5.62 -20.85
N MET A 41 4.98 5.36 -19.73
CA MET A 41 3.77 4.50 -19.68
C MET A 41 2.66 5.00 -20.63
N GLY A 42 2.50 6.31 -20.80
CA GLY A 42 1.44 6.86 -21.64
C GLY A 42 1.63 6.76 -23.15
N LEU A 43 2.85 6.53 -23.65
CA LEU A 43 3.15 6.75 -25.08
C LEU A 43 2.57 5.70 -26.01
N GLY A 44 2.53 4.42 -25.63
CA GLY A 44 1.97 3.36 -26.49
C GLY A 44 0.49 3.58 -26.82
N PRO A 45 -0.38 3.80 -25.82
CA PRO A 45 -1.80 4.08 -26.08
C PRO A 45 -1.99 5.38 -26.85
N LEU A 46 -1.20 6.43 -26.56
CA LEU A 46 -1.19 7.69 -27.32
C LEU A 46 -0.88 7.47 -28.80
N LEU A 47 0.20 6.73 -29.11
CA LEU A 47 0.63 6.42 -30.47
C LEU A 47 -0.30 5.44 -31.22
N ARG A 48 -1.29 4.88 -30.53
CA ARG A 48 -2.36 4.03 -31.08
C ARG A 48 -3.72 4.73 -31.14
N GLY A 49 -3.79 6.02 -30.80
CA GLY A 49 -5.01 6.83 -30.87
C GLY A 49 -5.89 6.78 -29.61
N GLN A 50 -5.49 6.05 -28.56
CA GLN A 50 -6.18 5.99 -27.28
C GLN A 50 -5.69 7.10 -26.33
N ILE A 51 -6.07 8.34 -26.66
CA ILE A 51 -5.58 9.55 -26.00
C ILE A 51 -5.93 9.58 -24.51
N VAL A 52 -7.16 9.23 -24.14
CA VAL A 52 -7.62 9.30 -22.73
C VAL A 52 -6.81 8.37 -21.84
N LYS A 53 -6.66 7.10 -22.25
CA LYS A 53 -5.84 6.13 -21.52
C LYS A 53 -4.38 6.55 -21.44
N GLY A 54 -3.81 6.95 -22.57
CA GLY A 54 -2.40 7.34 -22.63
C GLY A 54 -2.12 8.55 -21.76
N LEU A 55 -3.02 9.55 -21.73
CA LEU A 55 -2.91 10.70 -20.84
C LEU A 55 -3.01 10.29 -19.36
N ALA A 56 -3.91 9.38 -19.01
CA ALA A 56 -4.05 8.90 -17.63
C ALA A 56 -2.77 8.19 -17.13
N PHE A 57 -2.19 7.30 -17.93
CA PHE A 57 -0.92 6.66 -17.59
C PHE A 57 0.23 7.66 -17.52
N LEU A 58 0.31 8.60 -18.45
CA LEU A 58 1.34 9.65 -18.43
C LEU A 58 1.20 10.56 -17.20
N ALA A 59 -0.03 10.95 -16.83
CA ALA A 59 -0.29 11.73 -15.64
C ALA A 59 0.11 10.98 -14.36
N SER A 60 -0.14 9.66 -14.29
CA SER A 60 0.28 8.84 -13.15
C SER A 60 1.80 8.77 -13.00
N GLU A 61 2.54 8.73 -14.12
CA GLU A 61 4.00 8.75 -14.14
C GLU A 61 4.56 10.11 -13.70
N LEU A 62 4.01 11.22 -14.22
CA LEU A 62 4.42 12.56 -13.80
C LEU A 62 4.13 12.82 -12.32
N PHE A 63 2.96 12.39 -11.82
CA PHE A 63 2.63 12.49 -10.41
C PHE A 63 3.61 11.71 -9.53
N PHE A 64 3.94 10.48 -9.92
CA PHE A 64 4.91 9.65 -9.20
C PHE A 64 6.30 10.32 -9.16
N LEU A 65 6.79 10.81 -10.30
CA LEU A 65 8.08 11.49 -10.38
C LEU A 65 8.12 12.76 -9.53
N TRP A 66 7.08 13.59 -9.62
CA TRP A 66 6.93 14.79 -8.79
C TRP A 66 6.95 14.46 -7.29
N TYR A 67 6.19 13.43 -6.88
CA TYR A 67 6.14 13.00 -5.49
C TYR A 67 7.49 12.46 -4.98
N ILE A 68 8.13 11.57 -5.75
CA ILE A 68 9.40 10.92 -5.36
C ILE A 68 10.54 11.92 -5.26
N THR A 69 10.63 12.86 -6.21
CA THR A 69 11.69 13.89 -6.22
C THR A 69 11.47 14.97 -5.17
N GLY A 70 10.21 15.30 -4.84
CA GLY A 70 9.88 16.30 -3.82
C GLY A 70 9.94 15.78 -2.39
N LEU A 71 9.22 14.71 -2.09
CA LEU A 71 9.00 14.23 -0.71
C LEU A 71 9.51 12.80 -0.51
N GLY A 72 9.23 11.90 -1.46
CA GLY A 72 9.38 10.47 -1.25
C GLY A 72 10.82 10.04 -0.94
N MET A 73 11.80 10.47 -1.73
CA MET A 73 13.21 10.09 -1.49
C MET A 73 13.75 10.62 -0.16
N VAL A 74 13.34 11.82 0.24
CA VAL A 74 13.81 12.44 1.50
C VAL A 74 13.35 11.63 2.70
N TYR A 75 12.07 11.29 2.77
CA TYR A 75 11.53 10.51 3.88
C TYR A 75 11.92 9.04 3.83
N LEU A 76 12.01 8.44 2.64
CA LEU A 76 12.48 7.07 2.48
C LEU A 76 13.93 6.90 2.92
N GLY A 77 14.80 7.88 2.62
CA GLY A 77 16.21 7.87 3.07
C GLY A 77 16.36 8.00 4.59
N LYS A 78 15.44 8.71 5.25
CA LYS A 78 15.41 8.86 6.72
C LYS A 78 14.65 7.73 7.44
N LEU A 79 13.94 6.86 6.71
CA LEU A 79 13.11 5.81 7.31
C LEU A 79 13.91 4.85 8.18
N ALA A 80 15.17 4.57 7.82
CA ALA A 80 16.04 3.69 8.58
C ALA A 80 16.49 4.28 9.93
N THR A 81 16.66 5.60 10.01
CA THR A 81 17.13 6.27 11.24
C THR A 81 16.01 6.90 12.05
N LEU A 82 14.85 7.14 11.42
CA LEU A 82 13.70 7.86 11.97
C LEU A 82 14.05 9.29 12.44
N GLY A 83 15.09 9.88 11.83
CA GLY A 83 15.60 11.21 12.14
C GLY A 83 16.96 11.16 12.82
N THR A 84 17.71 12.25 12.70
CA THR A 84 19.05 12.37 13.30
C THR A 84 19.23 13.69 14.06
N VAL A 85 18.41 14.69 13.77
CA VAL A 85 18.49 16.02 14.41
C VAL A 85 17.27 16.23 15.28
N GLU A 86 17.44 16.31 16.60
CA GLU A 86 16.36 16.58 17.53
C GLU A 86 15.93 18.05 17.50
N THR A 87 14.67 18.33 17.89
CA THR A 87 14.19 19.71 18.04
C THR A 87 14.79 20.32 19.29
N GLN A 88 15.61 21.35 19.13
CA GLN A 88 16.29 22.02 20.23
C GLN A 88 15.57 23.30 20.63
N LYS A 89 15.42 23.49 21.94
CA LYS A 89 14.95 24.76 22.53
C LYS A 89 16.16 25.53 23.06
N ILE A 90 16.60 26.55 22.32
CA ILE A 90 17.69 27.43 22.74
C ILE A 90 17.09 28.76 23.19
N HIS A 91 17.15 29.04 24.49
CA HIS A 91 16.54 30.22 25.12
C HIS A 91 15.03 30.33 24.84
N ARG A 92 14.57 31.40 24.19
CA ARG A 92 13.17 31.64 23.80
C ARG A 92 12.85 31.18 22.36
N ARG A 93 13.78 30.49 21.68
CA ARG A 93 13.61 30.06 20.28
C ARG A 93 13.61 28.53 20.17
N THR A 94 12.59 27.98 19.52
CA THR A 94 12.53 26.56 19.15
C THR A 94 13.07 26.39 17.75
N ILE A 95 14.11 25.58 17.59
CA ILE A 95 14.65 25.18 16.29
C ILE A 95 14.12 23.78 16.01
N TYR A 96 13.20 23.68 15.05
CA TYR A 96 12.60 22.41 14.66
C TYR A 96 13.63 21.53 13.96
N GLY A 97 13.85 20.35 14.52
CA GLY A 97 14.64 19.28 13.91
C GLY A 97 13.78 18.36 13.07
N ASP A 98 14.24 17.13 12.94
CA ASP A 98 13.49 16.03 12.35
C ASP A 98 12.27 15.67 13.22
N ASN A 99 11.29 15.02 12.58
CA ASN A 99 10.10 14.52 13.26
C ASN A 99 9.92 13.04 12.90
N SER A 100 10.24 12.14 13.84
CA SER A 100 10.16 10.70 13.64
C SER A 100 8.76 10.22 13.24
N PHE A 101 7.68 10.85 13.75
CA PHE A 101 6.30 10.54 13.35
C PHE A 101 6.09 10.83 11.87
N LEU A 102 6.47 12.02 11.41
CA LEU A 102 6.30 12.41 10.01
C LEU A 102 7.18 11.56 9.10
N ILE A 103 8.42 11.27 9.52
CA ILE A 103 9.32 10.40 8.76
C ILE A 103 8.73 9.01 8.59
N LEU A 104 8.21 8.41 9.67
CA LEU A 104 7.60 7.09 9.59
C LEU A 104 6.32 7.11 8.74
N LEU A 105 5.44 8.10 8.93
CA LEU A 105 4.19 8.24 8.20
C LEU A 105 4.43 8.41 6.69
N PHE A 106 5.26 9.39 6.30
CA PHE A 106 5.55 9.67 4.90
C PHE A 106 6.44 8.61 4.26
N GLY A 107 7.30 7.94 5.03
CA GLY A 107 8.09 6.81 4.55
C GLY A 107 7.21 5.61 4.18
N ILE A 108 6.24 5.25 5.04
CA ILE A 108 5.26 4.19 4.74
C ILE A 108 4.38 4.58 3.55
N LEU A 109 3.89 5.83 3.51
CA LEU A 109 3.14 6.35 2.36
C LEU A 109 3.95 6.23 1.07
N THR A 110 5.25 6.54 1.11
CA THR A 110 6.14 6.44 -0.05
C THR A 110 6.26 5.00 -0.54
N ILE A 111 6.46 4.03 0.36
CA ILE A 111 6.51 2.61 0.02
C ILE A 111 5.19 2.18 -0.66
N VAL A 112 4.06 2.59 -0.09
CA VAL A 112 2.73 2.31 -0.65
C VAL A 112 2.57 2.90 -2.06
N ILE A 113 2.99 4.16 -2.26
CA ILE A 113 2.94 4.82 -3.57
C ILE A 113 3.85 4.12 -4.58
N ILE A 114 5.03 3.66 -4.18
CA ILE A 114 5.93 2.87 -5.04
C ILE A 114 5.25 1.56 -5.47
N LEU A 115 4.63 0.83 -4.54
CA LEU A 115 3.91 -0.41 -4.86
C LEU A 115 2.72 -0.15 -5.79
N ALA A 116 1.96 0.91 -5.55
CA ALA A 116 0.86 1.32 -6.42
C ALA A 116 1.36 1.71 -7.82
N PHE A 117 2.48 2.43 -7.91
CA PHE A 117 3.10 2.79 -9.18
C PHE A 117 3.55 1.55 -9.96
N LEU A 118 4.22 0.60 -9.31
CA LEU A 118 4.61 -0.68 -9.94
C LEU A 118 3.39 -1.45 -10.46
N PHE A 119 2.26 -1.42 -9.73
CA PHE A 119 1.01 -2.02 -10.17
C PHE A 119 0.45 -1.32 -11.41
N ILE A 120 0.39 0.02 -11.42
CA ILE A 120 -0.09 0.79 -12.59
C ILE A 120 0.85 0.60 -13.79
N TRP A 121 2.17 0.55 -13.58
CA TRP A 121 3.16 0.25 -14.61
C TRP A 121 2.94 -1.14 -15.21
N ARG A 122 2.66 -2.14 -14.37
CA ARG A 122 2.33 -3.49 -14.85
C ARG A 122 1.03 -3.51 -15.65
N MET A 123 0.00 -2.80 -15.20
CA MET A 123 -1.26 -2.64 -15.94
C MET A 123 -1.01 -1.99 -17.30
N ASN A 124 -0.19 -0.95 -17.35
CA ASN A 124 0.15 -0.26 -18.59
C ASN A 124 0.77 -1.20 -19.63
N ILE A 125 1.74 -2.02 -19.23
CA ILE A 125 2.39 -2.98 -20.14
C ILE A 125 1.38 -4.01 -20.65
N ARG A 126 0.50 -4.50 -19.77
CA ARG A 126 -0.52 -5.48 -20.13
C ARG A 126 -1.53 -4.90 -21.12
N GLU A 127 -2.05 -3.71 -20.86
CA GLU A 127 -2.96 -2.99 -21.76
C GLU A 127 -2.32 -2.75 -23.13
N ASN A 128 -1.06 -2.30 -23.15
CA ASN A 128 -0.33 -2.10 -24.40
C ASN A 128 -0.18 -3.37 -25.24
N ARG A 129 0.07 -4.52 -24.60
CA ARG A 129 0.15 -5.80 -25.30
C ARG A 129 -1.20 -6.23 -25.86
N GLU A 130 -2.28 -5.97 -25.13
CA GLU A 130 -3.63 -6.29 -25.56
C GLU A 130 -4.06 -5.42 -26.75
N GLU A 131 -3.80 -4.11 -26.70
CA GLU A 131 -4.03 -3.19 -27.82
C GLU A 131 -3.28 -3.62 -29.08
N GLU A 132 -2.01 -4.03 -28.93
CA GLU A 132 -1.21 -4.57 -30.03
C GLU A 132 -1.84 -5.83 -30.64
N ARG A 133 -2.29 -6.76 -29.79
CA ARG A 133 -2.95 -8.00 -30.24
C ARG A 133 -4.24 -7.70 -31.00
N ILE A 134 -5.04 -6.74 -30.54
CA ILE A 134 -6.29 -6.32 -31.21
C ILE A 134 -5.98 -5.75 -32.59
N LEU A 135 -5.01 -4.83 -32.69
CA LEU A 135 -4.58 -4.25 -33.96
C LEU A 135 -4.03 -5.31 -34.92
N ARG A 136 -3.22 -6.25 -34.44
CA ARG A 136 -2.70 -7.37 -35.24
C ARG A 136 -3.81 -8.32 -35.71
N SER A 137 -4.92 -8.44 -34.98
CA SER A 137 -6.10 -9.21 -35.40
C SER A 137 -6.97 -8.50 -36.46
N GLY A 138 -6.55 -7.32 -36.92
CA GLY A 138 -7.29 -6.52 -37.92
C GLY A 138 -8.48 -5.76 -37.34
N LYS A 139 -8.69 -5.81 -36.02
CA LYS A 139 -9.78 -5.09 -35.34
C LYS A 139 -9.35 -3.67 -35.00
N LYS A 140 -10.30 -2.73 -35.06
CA LYS A 140 -10.07 -1.34 -34.61
C LYS A 140 -10.13 -1.28 -33.10
N LEU A 141 -9.28 -0.41 -32.52
CA LEU A 141 -9.32 -0.12 -31.09
C LEU A 141 -10.60 0.65 -30.73
N PRO A 142 -11.13 0.48 -29.51
CA PRO A 142 -12.27 1.26 -29.04
C PRO A 142 -11.92 2.76 -29.03
N THR A 143 -12.86 3.58 -29.51
CA THR A 143 -12.75 5.04 -29.55
C THR A 143 -12.71 5.62 -28.13
N ASN A 144 -12.04 6.77 -27.96
CA ASN A 144 -11.90 7.46 -26.66
C ASN A 144 -13.24 7.71 -25.95
N GLY A 145 -14.31 8.04 -26.69
CA GLY A 145 -15.65 8.22 -26.12
C GLY A 145 -16.23 6.91 -25.60
N THR A 146 -16.25 5.87 -26.43
CA THR A 146 -16.70 4.51 -26.02
C THR A 146 -15.89 3.94 -24.86
N PHE A 147 -14.62 4.35 -24.71
CA PHE A 147 -13.79 4.00 -23.56
C PHE A 147 -14.25 4.68 -22.26
N LEU A 148 -14.55 5.98 -22.28
CA LEU A 148 -15.09 6.66 -21.10
C LEU A 148 -16.49 6.13 -20.73
N TYR A 149 -17.34 5.89 -21.73
CA TYR A 149 -18.66 5.28 -21.50
C TYR A 149 -18.55 3.86 -20.91
N SER A 150 -17.56 3.05 -21.31
CA SER A 150 -17.39 1.71 -20.73
C SER A 150 -16.93 1.73 -19.26
N PHE A 151 -16.30 2.81 -18.80
CA PHE A 151 -15.98 3.02 -17.38
C PHE A 151 -17.19 3.51 -16.57
N LEU A 152 -18.10 4.26 -17.21
CA LEU A 152 -19.30 4.81 -16.58
C LEU A 152 -20.53 3.90 -16.64
N ASP A 153 -20.57 2.94 -17.56
CA ASP A 153 -21.74 2.06 -17.77
C ASP A 153 -21.39 0.61 -17.41
N HIS A 154 -20.40 0.02 -18.08
CA HIS A 154 -20.04 -1.40 -17.88
C HIS A 154 -19.19 -1.66 -16.63
N ASN A 155 -18.46 -0.67 -16.13
CA ASN A 155 -17.64 -0.75 -14.91
C ASN A 155 -18.01 0.35 -13.91
N PHE A 156 -19.26 0.83 -13.95
CA PHE A 156 -19.73 1.87 -13.05
C PHE A 156 -19.54 1.48 -11.58
N ASP A 157 -19.82 0.22 -11.27
CA ASP A 157 -19.59 -0.39 -9.96
C ASP A 157 -18.14 -0.20 -9.49
N LYS A 158 -17.16 -0.47 -10.35
CA LYS A 158 -15.74 -0.32 -10.03
C LYS A 158 -15.33 1.14 -9.88
N THR A 159 -15.81 2.02 -10.76
CA THR A 159 -15.50 3.46 -10.70
C THR A 159 -16.13 4.10 -9.46
N LEU A 160 -17.38 3.75 -9.15
CA LEU A 160 -18.10 4.23 -7.98
C LEU A 160 -17.46 3.73 -6.68
N LEU A 161 -17.02 2.46 -6.64
CA LEU A 161 -16.33 1.88 -5.49
C LEU A 161 -14.88 2.36 -5.35
N ALA A 162 -14.23 2.80 -6.43
CA ALA A 162 -12.84 3.26 -6.38
C ALA A 162 -12.64 4.42 -5.40
N LEU A 163 -13.58 5.38 -5.34
CA LEU A 163 -13.48 6.53 -4.44
C LEU A 163 -13.64 6.12 -2.94
N PRO A 164 -14.68 5.37 -2.54
CA PRO A 164 -14.77 4.81 -1.19
C PRO A 164 -13.60 3.90 -0.82
N CYS A 165 -13.15 3.02 -1.73
CA CYS A 165 -12.03 2.13 -1.47
C CYS A 165 -10.72 2.91 -1.27
N LEU A 166 -10.47 3.95 -2.07
CA LEU A 166 -9.32 4.84 -1.87
C LEU A 166 -9.42 5.56 -0.53
N GLY A 167 -10.61 6.03 -0.14
CA GLY A 167 -10.86 6.63 1.17
C GLY A 167 -10.53 5.68 2.32
N ILE A 168 -11.06 4.45 2.30
CA ILE A 168 -10.75 3.41 3.31
C ILE A 168 -9.24 3.12 3.32
N PHE A 169 -8.61 3.06 2.16
CA PHE A 169 -7.18 2.82 2.09
C PHE A 169 -6.36 3.93 2.76
N VAL A 170 -6.64 5.20 2.45
CA VAL A 170 -5.91 6.35 2.99
C VAL A 170 -6.21 6.58 4.48
N PHE A 171 -7.47 6.44 4.92
CA PHE A 171 -7.87 6.78 6.28
C PHE A 171 -7.89 5.60 7.25
N THR A 172 -7.82 4.36 6.77
CA THR A 172 -7.85 3.17 7.62
C THR A 172 -6.60 2.32 7.45
N VAL A 173 -6.29 1.89 6.22
CA VAL A 173 -5.16 0.99 5.99
C VAL A 173 -3.82 1.66 6.30
N LEU A 174 -3.62 2.89 5.83
CA LEU A 174 -2.37 3.60 6.06
C LEU A 174 -2.11 3.89 7.55
N PRO A 175 -3.08 4.41 8.34
CA PRO A 175 -2.92 4.54 9.79
C PRO A 175 -2.65 3.21 10.50
N ILE A 176 -3.29 2.12 10.08
CA ILE A 176 -3.03 0.79 10.66
C ILE A 176 -1.57 0.36 10.39
N LEU A 177 -1.08 0.50 9.16
CA LEU A 177 0.32 0.19 8.84
C LEU A 177 1.29 1.04 9.67
N PHE A 178 0.99 2.33 9.80
CA PHE A 178 1.74 3.24 10.65
C PHE A 178 1.78 2.75 12.10
N MET A 179 0.64 2.43 12.71
CA MET A 179 0.56 1.94 14.10
C MET A 179 1.27 0.60 14.29
N VAL A 180 1.20 -0.29 13.30
CA VAL A 180 1.98 -1.54 13.31
C VAL A 180 3.47 -1.24 13.34
N CYS A 181 3.97 -0.32 12.51
CA CYS A 181 5.38 0.06 12.54
C CYS A 181 5.83 0.71 13.86
N VAL A 182 4.98 1.54 14.48
CA VAL A 182 5.25 2.12 15.80
C VAL A 182 5.47 1.04 16.86
N ALA A 183 4.81 -0.12 16.76
CA ALA A 183 5.05 -1.22 17.69
C ALA A 183 6.49 -1.78 17.64
N PHE A 184 7.25 -1.50 16.57
CA PHE A 184 8.66 -1.89 16.41
C PHE A 184 9.64 -0.74 16.76
N THR A 185 9.17 0.37 17.32
CA THR A 185 9.98 1.51 17.75
C THR A 185 9.95 1.72 19.26
N ASN A 186 10.87 2.50 19.81
CA ASN A 186 10.86 2.89 21.23
C ASN A 186 9.89 4.05 21.52
N TYR A 187 8.80 4.20 20.77
CA TYR A 187 7.85 5.28 20.99
C TYR A 187 7.12 5.12 22.33
N ASP A 188 7.41 6.02 23.26
CA ASP A 188 6.81 6.06 24.60
C ASP A 188 6.66 7.52 25.08
N ALA A 189 6.31 7.71 26.36
CA ALA A 189 6.16 9.04 26.96
C ALA A 189 7.46 9.87 26.96
N ASN A 190 8.63 9.22 26.91
CA ASN A 190 9.93 9.87 26.92
C ASN A 190 10.44 10.16 25.50
N HIS A 191 9.95 9.45 24.48
CA HIS A 191 10.34 9.61 23.08
C HIS A 191 9.22 10.23 22.23
N GLN A 192 8.61 11.31 22.74
CA GLN A 192 7.55 12.01 22.04
C GLN A 192 8.09 13.05 21.05
N ALA A 193 7.78 12.84 19.77
CA ALA A 193 8.01 13.84 18.74
C ALA A 193 7.12 15.09 18.97
N PRO A 194 7.56 16.30 18.59
CA PRO A 194 8.76 16.60 17.81
C PRO A 194 10.02 16.85 18.65
N THR A 195 9.91 16.83 19.99
CA THR A 195 11.04 17.21 20.87
C THR A 195 12.11 16.12 20.89
N ASN A 196 11.70 14.87 21.10
CA ASN A 196 12.59 13.72 21.08
C ASN A 196 12.30 12.86 19.85
N LEU A 197 13.32 12.17 19.35
CA LEU A 197 13.20 11.21 18.26
C LEU A 197 12.98 9.80 18.84
N PHE A 198 12.25 8.97 18.11
CA PHE A 198 12.15 7.54 18.39
C PHE A 198 12.88 6.75 17.29
N THR A 199 13.45 5.61 17.64
CA THR A 199 14.25 4.74 16.79
C THR A 199 13.69 3.32 16.74
N TRP A 200 14.19 2.51 15.82
CA TRP A 200 13.80 1.11 15.68
C TRP A 200 14.39 0.26 16.81
N VAL A 201 13.53 -0.50 17.50
CA VAL A 201 13.92 -1.51 18.50
C VAL A 201 13.61 -2.92 18.03
N GLY A 202 12.95 -3.07 16.88
CA GLY A 202 12.59 -4.36 16.32
C GLY A 202 11.63 -5.11 17.24
N LEU A 203 12.04 -6.30 17.71
CA LEU A 203 11.18 -7.21 18.47
C LEU A 203 11.27 -7.03 20.00
N GLU A 204 12.01 -6.05 20.49
CA GLU A 204 12.20 -5.85 21.94
C GLU A 204 10.87 -5.60 22.67
N ASN A 205 10.00 -4.75 22.12
CA ASN A 205 8.67 -4.51 22.70
C ASN A 205 7.84 -5.79 22.83
N PHE A 206 7.88 -6.66 21.81
CA PHE A 206 7.19 -7.95 21.82
C PHE A 206 7.80 -8.91 22.84
N LYS A 207 9.12 -8.96 22.95
CA LYS A 207 9.80 -9.77 23.99
C LYS A 207 9.40 -9.31 25.39
N SER A 208 9.38 -8.00 25.65
CA SER A 208 8.95 -7.44 26.93
C SER A 208 7.47 -7.71 27.22
N LEU A 209 6.62 -7.73 26.19
CA LEU A 209 5.20 -8.05 26.29
C LEU A 209 4.94 -9.53 26.62
N PHE A 210 5.80 -10.45 26.20
CA PHE A 210 5.66 -11.89 26.50
C PHE A 210 6.59 -12.41 27.61
N SER A 211 7.41 -11.54 28.20
CA SER A 211 8.29 -11.89 29.31
C SER A 211 7.54 -11.89 30.65
N PHE A 212 7.55 -13.03 31.35
CA PHE A 212 6.96 -13.21 32.69
C PHE A 212 7.98 -12.94 33.81
N GLY A 213 8.83 -11.91 33.65
CA GLY A 213 9.83 -11.47 34.63
C GLY A 213 9.43 -10.18 35.36
N THR A 214 10.25 -9.74 36.33
CA THR A 214 10.00 -8.52 37.14
C THR A 214 9.92 -7.21 36.36
N SER A 215 10.43 -7.17 35.13
CA SER A 215 10.38 -6.03 34.22
C SER A 215 9.48 -6.23 32.99
N GLY A 216 8.78 -7.37 32.89
CA GLY A 216 7.94 -7.72 31.75
C GLY A 216 6.47 -7.37 31.97
N PHE A 217 5.73 -7.19 30.87
CA PHE A 217 4.30 -6.83 30.89
C PHE A 217 3.35 -8.01 30.65
N ALA A 218 3.87 -9.24 30.60
CA ALA A 218 3.11 -10.40 30.16
C ALA A 218 1.91 -10.73 31.03
N GLU A 219 2.03 -10.60 32.36
CA GLU A 219 0.92 -10.87 33.27
C GLU A 219 -0.24 -9.89 33.03
N THR A 220 0.05 -8.58 32.97
CA THR A 220 -0.95 -7.55 32.68
C THR A 220 -1.57 -7.75 31.30
N PHE A 221 -0.75 -8.04 30.28
CA PHE A 221 -1.22 -8.30 28.93
C PHE A 221 -2.19 -9.49 28.88
N VAL A 222 -1.80 -10.64 29.42
CA VAL A 222 -2.64 -11.85 29.41
C VAL A 222 -3.93 -11.63 30.20
N LYS A 223 -3.87 -10.92 31.34
CA LYS A 223 -5.05 -10.60 32.14
C LYS A 223 -6.06 -9.75 31.36
N VAL A 224 -5.59 -8.69 30.69
CA VAL A 224 -6.45 -7.83 29.85
C VAL A 224 -6.95 -8.57 28.61
N LEU A 225 -6.12 -9.43 28.02
CA LEU A 225 -6.49 -10.26 26.87
C LEU A 225 -7.63 -11.22 27.23
N ILE A 226 -7.49 -11.98 28.31
CA ILE A 226 -8.52 -12.91 28.79
C ILE A 226 -9.79 -12.14 29.12
N TRP A 227 -9.67 -11.00 29.82
CA TRP A 227 -10.81 -10.13 30.11
C TRP A 227 -11.56 -9.73 28.84
N THR A 228 -10.83 -9.25 27.82
CA THR A 228 -11.40 -8.83 26.54
C THR A 228 -12.08 -9.98 25.82
N LEU A 229 -11.46 -11.17 25.79
CA LEU A 229 -12.03 -12.34 25.12
C LEU A 229 -13.29 -12.86 25.81
N VAL A 230 -13.30 -12.90 27.14
CA VAL A 230 -14.47 -13.29 27.93
C VAL A 230 -15.63 -12.33 27.66
N TRP A 231 -15.40 -11.02 27.71
CA TRP A 231 -16.43 -10.03 27.40
C TRP A 231 -16.90 -10.08 25.95
N ALA A 232 -16.00 -10.25 24.98
CA ALA A 232 -16.37 -10.35 23.57
C ALA A 232 -17.28 -11.57 23.33
N PHE A 233 -16.98 -12.70 23.96
CA PHE A 233 -17.81 -13.90 23.90
C PHE A 233 -19.19 -13.65 24.49
N PHE A 234 -19.26 -13.16 25.74
CA PHE A 234 -20.54 -12.95 26.41
C PHE A 234 -21.38 -11.86 25.75
N ALA A 235 -20.78 -10.76 25.28
CA ALA A 235 -21.49 -9.72 24.54
C ALA A 235 -22.14 -10.31 23.28
N THR A 236 -21.37 -11.04 22.46
CA THR A 236 -21.89 -11.65 21.23
C THR A 236 -22.97 -12.69 21.51
N PHE A 237 -22.74 -13.55 22.52
CA PHE A 237 -23.67 -14.61 22.89
C PHE A 237 -24.99 -14.03 23.40
N ILE A 238 -24.93 -13.12 24.37
CA ILE A 238 -26.11 -12.53 24.99
C ILE A 238 -26.88 -11.68 23.98
N ASP A 239 -26.20 -10.82 23.19
CA ASP A 239 -26.86 -9.98 22.19
C ASP A 239 -27.54 -10.81 21.09
N TYR A 240 -26.95 -11.94 20.70
CA TYR A 240 -27.57 -12.84 19.73
C TYR A 240 -28.89 -13.44 20.26
N PHE A 241 -28.87 -14.03 21.46
CA PHE A 241 -30.07 -14.68 22.01
C PHE A 241 -31.13 -13.68 22.46
N LEU A 242 -30.74 -12.54 23.04
CA LEU A 242 -31.69 -11.47 23.36
C LEU A 242 -32.24 -10.82 22.10
N GLY A 243 -31.42 -10.58 21.09
CA GLY A 243 -31.87 -10.07 19.79
C GLY A 243 -32.87 -11.01 19.13
N LEU A 244 -32.66 -12.33 19.22
CA LEU A 244 -33.61 -13.33 18.75
C LEU A 244 -34.89 -13.34 19.58
N ALA A 245 -34.80 -13.26 20.91
CA ALA A 245 -35.97 -13.23 21.80
C ALA A 245 -36.83 -11.98 21.60
N VAL A 246 -36.24 -10.83 21.28
CA VAL A 246 -36.96 -9.59 20.95
C VAL A 246 -37.58 -9.64 19.55
N ALA A 247 -36.97 -10.38 18.62
CA ALA A 247 -37.46 -10.53 17.26
C ALA A 247 -38.63 -11.52 17.11
N MET A 248 -38.82 -12.42 18.08
CA MET A 248 -39.93 -13.39 18.15
C MET A 248 -41.18 -12.77 18.79
#